data_AF-A0AAV9PK27-F1
#
_entry.id   AF-A0AAV9PK27-F1
#
_cell.length_a   1.000
_cell.length_b   1.000
_cell.length_c   1.000
_cell.angle_alpha   90.00
_cell.angle_beta   90.00
_cell.angle_gamma   90.00
#
_symmetry.space_group_name_H-M   'P 1'
#
loop_
_entity.id
_entity.type
_entity.pdbx_description
1 polymer ?
#
loop_
_entity_poly.entity_id
_entity_poly.type
_entity_poly.pdbx_seq_one_letter_code
_entity_poly.pdbx_strand_id
1 'polypeptide(L)'
;MDDHNTHDWTANALFSPSKARVQQAQAKDWAAVDAWLAKKYAPAKRPPIFERNEETLQILLTLATLNEGADEQRALVDRVHKAALQALKKGRADREGRGGGAEVLFKQLNSDVVLTTLAKAAVALDAPDVRIDAMGGAVSDLTAEDFAASQQLQRVELQLRALKAQRHKAEEQLRELRSESFHTPDHLVDQTGDWVRSTKQLKAKVGEYDERLASARAAGRPTVKLDDINRQTGELSAQQAHLKDLEMQLRAFQSLPTDAKAARQQLESTRETLRTLTKQRDELFERLYACRCTNGNFPVHNGPMPASQISSPSLPGGANAVS
;
A
#
# COMPACT_ATOMS: atom_id res chain seq x y z
N MET A 1 -12.10 -56.50 57.63
CA MET A 1 -11.15 -55.64 58.37
C MET A 1 -9.76 -56.10 58.01
N ASP A 2 -9.42 -56.13 56.72
CA ASP A 2 -9.34 -55.03 55.73
C ASP A 2 -7.90 -54.54 55.71
N ASP A 3 -7.26 -54.66 54.55
CA ASP A 3 -6.73 -53.49 53.84
C ASP A 3 -6.35 -53.89 52.41
N HIS A 4 -7.30 -53.65 51.51
CA HIS A 4 -7.04 -53.34 50.11
C HIS A 4 -6.37 -51.96 50.07
N ASN A 5 -5.23 -51.80 49.37
CA ASN A 5 -5.06 -50.76 48.34
C ASN A 5 -3.64 -50.79 47.75
N THR A 6 -3.45 -51.51 46.64
CA THR A 6 -2.22 -51.45 45.83
C THR A 6 -2.51 -51.20 44.34
N HIS A 7 -3.64 -50.55 44.01
CA HIS A 7 -4.03 -50.30 42.61
C HIS A 7 -4.24 -48.83 42.19
N ASP A 8 -4.06 -47.86 43.08
CA ASP A 8 -4.34 -46.45 42.72
C ASP A 8 -3.19 -45.67 42.05
N TRP A 9 -1.95 -46.16 42.08
CA TRP A 9 -0.79 -45.39 41.60
C TRP A 9 -0.58 -45.42 40.08
N THR A 10 -1.14 -46.38 39.36
CA THR A 10 -1.03 -46.48 37.88
C THR A 10 -2.16 -45.76 37.16
N ALA A 11 -3.36 -45.66 37.76
CA ALA A 11 -4.51 -44.98 37.16
C ALA A 11 -4.32 -43.45 37.05
N ASN A 12 -3.65 -42.84 38.04
CA ASN A 12 -3.45 -41.39 38.07
C ASN A 12 -2.30 -40.90 37.17
N ALA A 13 -1.40 -41.81 36.74
CA ALA A 13 -0.31 -41.50 35.82
C ALA A 13 -0.71 -41.67 34.33
N LEU A 14 -1.80 -42.39 34.05
CA LEU A 14 -2.32 -42.61 32.68
C LEU A 14 -3.23 -41.47 32.19
N PHE A 15 -3.80 -40.67 33.10
CA PHE A 15 -4.62 -39.52 32.78
C PHE A 15 -4.02 -38.23 33.35
N SER A 16 -2.87 -37.80 32.79
CA SER A 16 -2.44 -36.43 33.02
C SER A 16 -3.49 -35.48 32.41
N PRO A 17 -4.14 -34.58 33.18
CA PRO A 17 -5.15 -33.65 32.68
C PRO A 17 -4.68 -32.83 31.48
N SER A 18 -3.37 -32.62 31.36
CA SER A 18 -2.74 -31.98 30.21
C SER A 18 -2.86 -32.81 28.92
N LYS A 19 -2.60 -34.14 28.98
CA LYS A 19 -2.73 -35.04 27.83
C LYS A 19 -4.19 -35.23 27.42
N ALA A 20 -5.10 -35.36 28.38
CA ALA A 20 -6.54 -35.45 28.11
C ALA A 20 -7.07 -34.20 27.40
N ARG A 21 -6.62 -33.00 27.82
CA ARG A 21 -7.00 -31.74 27.17
C ARG A 21 -6.46 -31.62 25.74
N VAL A 22 -5.23 -32.08 25.49
CA VAL A 22 -4.64 -32.10 24.13
C VAL A 22 -5.40 -33.07 23.23
N GLN A 23 -5.73 -34.27 23.71
CA GLN A 23 -6.53 -35.25 22.95
C GLN A 23 -7.94 -34.72 22.66
N GLN A 24 -8.56 -34.03 23.62
CA GLN A 24 -9.88 -33.43 23.43
C GLN A 24 -9.85 -32.28 22.40
N ALA A 25 -8.79 -31.46 22.40
CA ALA A 25 -8.59 -30.41 21.40
C ALA A 25 -8.40 -31.02 20.00
N GLN A 26 -7.53 -32.02 19.86
CA GLN A 26 -7.33 -32.74 18.60
C GLN A 26 -8.63 -33.40 18.11
N ALA A 27 -9.41 -34.02 19.00
CA ALA A 27 -10.70 -34.62 18.64
C ALA A 27 -11.71 -33.58 18.12
N LYS A 28 -11.70 -32.37 18.69
CA LYS A 28 -12.54 -31.25 18.23
C LYS A 28 -12.09 -30.76 16.84
N ASP A 29 -10.79 -30.65 16.61
CA ASP A 29 -10.24 -30.22 15.32
C ASP A 29 -10.54 -31.26 14.23
N TRP A 30 -10.45 -32.56 14.55
CA TRP A 30 -10.89 -33.63 13.65
C TRP A 30 -12.38 -33.56 13.32
N ALA A 31 -13.24 -33.28 14.30
CA ALA A 31 -14.68 -33.12 14.05
C ALA A 31 -14.98 -31.93 13.13
N ALA A 32 -14.22 -30.84 13.23
CA ALA A 32 -14.34 -29.68 12.34
C ALA A 32 -13.93 -30.04 10.90
N VAL A 33 -12.82 -30.76 10.73
CA VAL A 33 -12.37 -31.26 9.42
C VAL A 33 -13.39 -32.23 8.81
N ASP A 34 -13.92 -33.16 9.58
CA ASP A 34 -14.92 -34.13 9.11
C ASP A 34 -16.22 -33.42 8.66
N ALA A 35 -16.68 -32.40 9.40
CA ALA A 35 -17.84 -31.58 9.02
C ALA A 35 -17.57 -30.77 7.73
N TRP A 36 -16.37 -30.20 7.60
CA TRP A 36 -15.96 -29.46 6.41
C TRP A 36 -15.86 -30.36 5.17
N LEU A 37 -15.27 -31.55 5.30
CA LEU A 37 -15.21 -32.56 4.25
C LEU A 37 -16.62 -33.04 3.88
N ALA A 38 -17.48 -33.32 4.84
CA ALA A 38 -18.87 -33.70 4.57
C ALA A 38 -19.60 -32.63 3.74
N LYS A 39 -19.38 -31.35 4.04
CA LYS A 39 -19.94 -30.22 3.27
C LYS A 39 -19.38 -30.15 1.84
N LYS A 40 -18.08 -30.40 1.63
CA LYS A 40 -17.44 -30.32 0.30
C LYS A 40 -17.77 -31.51 -0.61
N TYR A 41 -18.02 -32.69 -0.04
CA TYR A 41 -18.28 -33.91 -0.82
C TYR A 41 -19.78 -34.30 -0.93
N ALA A 42 -20.68 -33.58 -0.24
CA ALA A 42 -22.13 -33.73 -0.42
C ALA A 42 -22.61 -33.22 -1.80
N PRO A 43 -23.58 -33.88 -2.48
CA PRO A 43 -24.36 -35.05 -2.07
C PRO A 43 -23.86 -36.40 -2.63
N ALA A 44 -22.78 -36.44 -3.42
CA ALA A 44 -22.52 -37.59 -4.31
C ALA A 44 -21.32 -38.47 -3.92
N LYS A 45 -20.42 -38.08 -3.01
CA LYS A 45 -19.24 -38.89 -2.68
C LYS A 45 -18.92 -38.87 -1.19
N ARG A 46 -18.43 -40.01 -0.67
CA ARG A 46 -17.72 -40.04 0.61
C ARG A 46 -16.33 -39.44 0.40
N PRO A 47 -15.77 -38.71 1.39
CA PRO A 47 -14.41 -38.23 1.29
C PRO A 47 -13.44 -39.40 1.08
N PRO A 48 -12.37 -39.23 0.28
CA PRO A 48 -11.32 -40.23 0.13
C PRO A 48 -10.76 -40.66 1.49
N ILE A 49 -10.33 -41.92 1.62
CA ILE A 49 -9.67 -42.40 2.82
C ILE A 49 -8.26 -41.80 2.86
N PHE A 50 -7.90 -41.20 4.00
CA PHE A 50 -6.58 -40.62 4.23
C PHE A 50 -6.08 -41.00 5.63
N GLU A 51 -4.76 -40.96 5.80
CA GLU A 51 -4.13 -41.22 7.10
C GLU A 51 -4.41 -40.08 8.07
N ARG A 52 -4.86 -40.39 9.28
CA ARG A 52 -5.11 -39.40 10.34
C ARG A 52 -3.83 -39.17 11.15
N ASN A 53 -2.90 -38.44 10.57
CA ASN A 53 -1.66 -38.00 11.22
C ASN A 53 -1.77 -36.52 11.66
N GLU A 54 -0.99 -36.09 12.65
CA GLU A 54 -1.00 -34.69 13.11
C GLU A 54 -0.67 -33.71 11.96
N GLU A 55 0.29 -34.06 11.10
CA GLU A 55 0.62 -33.26 9.92
C GLU A 55 -0.57 -33.12 8.96
N THR A 56 -1.34 -34.20 8.76
CA THR A 56 -2.54 -34.16 7.90
C THR A 56 -3.65 -33.32 8.52
N LEU A 57 -3.80 -33.30 9.85
CA LEU A 57 -4.76 -32.45 10.54
C LEU A 57 -4.44 -30.98 10.31
N GLN A 58 -3.17 -30.59 10.49
CA GLN A 58 -2.73 -29.20 10.28
C GLN A 58 -2.92 -28.77 8.81
N ILE A 59 -2.59 -29.62 7.84
CA ILE A 59 -2.80 -29.34 6.42
C ILE A 59 -4.29 -29.21 6.10
N LEU A 60 -5.15 -30.10 6.61
CA LEU A 60 -6.58 -30.04 6.34
C LEU A 60 -7.25 -28.85 7.00
N LEU A 61 -6.82 -28.45 8.20
CA LEU A 61 -7.34 -27.27 8.89
C LEU A 61 -6.94 -25.97 8.17
N THR A 62 -5.69 -25.87 7.75
CA THR A 62 -5.22 -24.73 6.93
C THR A 62 -5.95 -24.66 5.59
N LEU A 63 -6.16 -25.80 4.94
CA LEU A 63 -6.92 -25.86 3.69
C LEU A 63 -8.41 -25.51 3.91
N ALA A 64 -9.01 -25.94 5.01
CA ALA A 64 -10.39 -25.62 5.34
C ALA A 64 -10.59 -24.12 5.54
N THR A 65 -9.75 -23.49 6.37
CA THR A 65 -9.79 -22.04 6.63
C THR A 65 -9.54 -21.20 5.38
N LEU A 66 -8.59 -21.60 4.52
CA LEU A 66 -8.35 -20.94 3.24
C LEU A 66 -9.53 -21.09 2.28
N ASN A 67 -10.15 -22.26 2.22
CA ASN A 67 -11.33 -22.48 1.38
C ASN A 67 -12.54 -21.69 1.87
N GLU A 68 -12.78 -21.63 3.18
CA GLU A 68 -13.87 -20.82 3.73
C GLU A 68 -13.66 -19.33 3.44
N GLY A 69 -12.44 -18.81 3.62
CA GLY A 69 -12.10 -17.44 3.23
C GLY A 69 -12.28 -17.16 1.73
N ALA A 70 -11.93 -18.13 0.88
CA ALA A 70 -12.15 -18.02 -0.57
C ALA A 70 -13.64 -18.06 -0.93
N ASP A 71 -14.44 -18.90 -0.27
CA ASP A 71 -15.88 -18.99 -0.47
C ASP A 71 -16.59 -17.71 0.00
N GLU A 72 -16.15 -17.11 1.11
CA GLU A 72 -16.64 -15.80 1.58
C GLU A 72 -16.32 -14.68 0.58
N GLN A 73 -15.10 -14.65 0.04
CA GLN A 73 -14.71 -13.69 -0.98
C GLN A 73 -15.55 -13.84 -2.24
N ARG A 74 -15.77 -15.07 -2.72
CA ARG A 74 -16.67 -15.34 -3.85
C ARG A 74 -18.09 -14.88 -3.57
N ALA A 75 -18.62 -15.15 -2.37
CA ALA A 75 -19.96 -14.72 -1.99
C ALA A 75 -20.10 -13.18 -1.96
N LEU A 76 -19.06 -12.46 -1.55
CA LEU A 76 -19.03 -11.00 -1.60
C LEU A 76 -19.01 -10.48 -3.05
N VAL A 77 -18.15 -11.05 -3.90
CA VAL A 77 -18.10 -10.70 -5.33
C VAL A 77 -19.45 -10.97 -6.00
N ASP A 78 -20.07 -12.11 -5.73
CA ASP A 78 -21.38 -12.46 -6.27
C ASP A 78 -22.48 -11.50 -5.80
N ARG A 79 -22.41 -11.03 -4.55
CA ARG A 79 -23.35 -10.04 -4.02
C ARG A 79 -23.18 -8.68 -4.71
N VAL A 80 -21.94 -8.23 -4.87
CA VAL A 80 -21.63 -6.99 -5.60
C VAL A 80 -22.08 -7.09 -7.06
N HIS A 81 -21.82 -8.22 -7.71
CA HIS A 81 -22.23 -8.46 -9.08
C HIS A 81 -23.75 -8.46 -9.22
N LYS A 82 -24.47 -9.16 -8.33
CA LYS A 82 -25.95 -9.14 -8.30
C LYS A 82 -26.51 -7.73 -8.07
N ALA A 83 -25.92 -6.96 -7.15
CA ALA A 83 -26.32 -5.58 -6.89
C ALA A 83 -26.08 -4.66 -8.10
N ALA A 84 -24.94 -4.80 -8.77
CA ALA A 84 -24.62 -4.07 -9.99
C ALA A 84 -25.60 -4.41 -11.13
N LEU A 85 -25.91 -5.71 -11.33
CA LEU A 85 -26.89 -6.16 -12.32
C LEU A 85 -28.30 -5.63 -12.01
N GLN A 86 -28.71 -5.59 -10.73
CA GLN A 86 -29.99 -5.01 -10.33
C GLN A 86 -30.05 -3.50 -10.59
N ALA A 87 -28.97 -2.78 -10.31
CA ALA A 87 -28.88 -1.34 -10.59
C ALA A 87 -28.99 -1.05 -12.10
N LEU A 88 -28.30 -1.85 -12.94
CA LEU A 88 -28.39 -1.74 -14.40
C LEU A 88 -29.79 -2.08 -14.93
N LYS A 89 -30.43 -3.14 -14.40
CA LYS A 89 -31.80 -3.51 -14.77
C LYS A 89 -32.80 -2.41 -14.40
N LYS A 90 -32.67 -1.81 -13.22
CA LYS A 90 -33.50 -0.67 -12.79
C LYS A 90 -33.28 0.56 -13.68
N GLY A 91 -32.03 0.91 -13.96
CA GLY A 91 -31.70 2.00 -14.88
C GLY A 91 -32.17 1.79 -16.33
N ARG A 92 -32.26 0.53 -16.77
CA ARG A 92 -32.85 0.18 -18.08
C ARG A 92 -34.37 0.36 -18.08
N ALA A 93 -35.07 -0.10 -17.04
CA ALA A 93 -36.52 0.10 -16.90
C ALA A 93 -36.89 1.60 -16.86
N ASP A 94 -36.11 2.41 -16.15
CA ASP A 94 -36.30 3.87 -16.08
C ASP A 94 -36.06 4.56 -17.44
N ARG A 95 -35.21 3.98 -18.30
CA ARG A 95 -34.93 4.48 -19.67
C ARG A 95 -35.96 4.01 -20.69
N GLU A 96 -36.46 2.78 -20.61
CA GLU A 96 -37.54 2.27 -21.47
C GLU A 96 -38.85 3.05 -21.28
N GLY A 97 -39.11 3.62 -20.09
CA GLY A 97 -40.25 4.51 -19.84
C GLY A 97 -40.17 5.90 -20.50
N ARG A 98 -38.98 6.33 -20.96
CA ARG A 98 -38.78 7.58 -21.70
C ARG A 98 -38.63 7.28 -23.19
N GLY A 99 -39.77 7.07 -23.87
CA GLY A 99 -39.88 6.65 -25.29
C GLY A 99 -39.26 7.56 -26.36
N GLY A 100 -38.38 8.52 -26.02
CA GLY A 100 -37.67 9.37 -26.99
C GLY A 100 -36.37 8.76 -27.56
N GLY A 101 -35.84 7.69 -26.97
CA GLY A 101 -34.57 7.08 -27.39
C GLY A 101 -34.65 6.34 -28.73
N ALA A 102 -35.78 5.68 -29.02
CA ALA A 102 -35.94 4.86 -30.22
C ALA A 102 -35.93 5.70 -31.51
N GLU A 103 -36.58 6.88 -31.51
CA GLU A 103 -36.64 7.76 -32.68
C GLU A 103 -35.27 8.36 -33.04
N VAL A 104 -34.47 8.73 -32.03
CA VAL A 104 -33.09 9.19 -32.22
C VAL A 104 -32.20 8.04 -32.70
N LEU A 105 -32.39 6.83 -32.15
CA LEU A 105 -31.67 5.63 -32.60
C LEU A 105 -31.99 5.30 -34.06
N PHE A 106 -33.26 5.34 -34.47
CA PHE A 106 -33.67 5.08 -35.85
C PHE A 106 -33.10 6.12 -36.81
N LYS A 107 -33.05 7.40 -36.42
CA LYS A 107 -32.40 8.45 -37.22
C LYS A 107 -30.88 8.24 -37.35
N GLN A 108 -30.22 7.74 -36.32
CA GLN A 108 -28.77 7.47 -36.37
C GLN A 108 -28.42 6.12 -37.04
N LEU A 109 -29.28 5.10 -36.91
CA LEU A 109 -29.13 3.79 -37.55
C LEU A 109 -29.50 3.79 -39.03
N ASN A 110 -30.31 4.75 -39.50
CA ASN A 110 -30.57 4.98 -40.93
C ASN A 110 -29.36 5.52 -41.71
N SER A 111 -28.23 5.76 -41.02
CA SER A 111 -26.95 6.00 -41.67
C SER A 111 -26.40 4.69 -42.24
N ASP A 112 -26.28 4.62 -43.57
CA ASP A 112 -25.69 3.47 -44.30
C ASP A 112 -24.28 3.12 -43.77
N VAL A 113 -23.55 4.11 -43.26
CA VAL A 113 -22.22 3.92 -42.64
C VAL A 113 -22.31 3.06 -41.37
N VAL A 114 -23.33 3.25 -40.53
CA VAL A 114 -23.45 2.50 -39.26
C VAL A 114 -23.77 1.03 -39.54
N LEU A 115 -24.72 0.76 -40.44
CA LEU A 115 -25.07 -0.60 -40.83
C LEU A 115 -23.91 -1.33 -41.51
N THR A 116 -23.18 -0.66 -42.40
CA THR A 116 -22.00 -1.25 -43.05
C THR A 116 -20.86 -1.49 -42.05
N THR A 117 -20.62 -0.60 -41.09
CA THR A 117 -19.63 -0.85 -40.03
C THR A 117 -20.03 -2.00 -39.11
N LEU A 118 -21.32 -2.12 -38.77
CA LEU A 118 -21.85 -3.21 -37.96
C LEU A 118 -21.72 -4.55 -38.69
N ALA A 119 -22.06 -4.61 -39.98
CA ALA A 119 -21.88 -5.80 -40.80
C ALA A 119 -20.39 -6.19 -40.90
N LYS A 120 -19.49 -5.22 -41.12
CA LYS A 120 -18.04 -5.47 -41.12
C LYS A 120 -17.54 -5.97 -39.77
N ALA A 121 -18.03 -5.41 -38.67
CA ALA A 121 -17.66 -5.85 -37.32
C ALA A 121 -18.18 -7.27 -37.03
N ALA A 122 -19.41 -7.60 -37.44
CA ALA A 122 -19.96 -8.94 -37.30
C ALA A 122 -19.15 -9.99 -38.07
N VAL A 123 -18.75 -9.68 -39.31
CA VAL A 123 -17.88 -10.55 -40.12
C VAL A 123 -16.48 -10.67 -39.51
N ALA A 124 -15.90 -9.56 -39.01
CA ALA A 124 -14.57 -9.58 -38.41
C ALA A 124 -14.53 -10.35 -37.08
N LEU A 125 -15.62 -10.34 -36.33
CA LEU A 125 -15.79 -11.09 -35.07
C LEU A 125 -16.27 -12.54 -35.29
N ASP A 126 -16.47 -12.95 -36.55
CA ASP A 126 -17.08 -14.23 -36.94
C ASP A 126 -18.38 -14.51 -36.16
N ALA A 127 -19.16 -13.45 -35.92
CA ALA A 127 -20.37 -13.52 -35.11
C ALA A 127 -21.55 -13.98 -35.99
N PRO A 128 -22.22 -15.09 -35.66
CA PRO A 128 -23.34 -15.61 -36.45
C PRO A 128 -24.63 -14.77 -36.32
N ASP A 129 -24.69 -13.88 -35.33
CA ASP A 129 -25.82 -12.98 -35.08
C ASP A 129 -25.30 -11.58 -34.70
N VAL A 130 -26.01 -10.54 -35.15
CA VAL A 130 -25.71 -9.11 -34.92
C VAL A 130 -26.25 -8.61 -33.56
N ARG A 131 -26.72 -9.54 -32.71
CA ARG A 131 -27.12 -9.21 -31.35
C ARG A 131 -25.95 -8.64 -30.56
N ILE A 132 -26.20 -7.51 -29.90
CA ILE A 132 -25.22 -6.78 -29.08
C ILE A 132 -24.58 -7.71 -28.03
N ASP A 133 -25.37 -8.60 -27.41
CA ASP A 133 -24.86 -9.53 -26.40
C ASP A 133 -23.87 -10.54 -26.99
N ALA A 134 -24.13 -11.05 -28.20
CA ALA A 134 -23.27 -12.02 -28.88
C ALA A 134 -21.98 -11.36 -29.39
N MET A 135 -22.08 -10.18 -30.01
CA MET A 135 -20.92 -9.41 -30.46
C MET A 135 -20.08 -8.92 -29.27
N GLY A 136 -20.72 -8.52 -28.16
CA GLY A 136 -20.03 -8.11 -26.93
C GLY A 136 -19.29 -9.27 -26.28
N GLY A 137 -19.86 -10.48 -26.29
CA GLY A 137 -19.19 -11.71 -25.89
C GLY A 137 -17.95 -11.99 -26.74
N ALA A 138 -18.11 -12.01 -28.07
CA ALA A 138 -17.00 -12.25 -29.00
C ALA A 138 -15.86 -11.24 -28.86
N VAL A 139 -16.17 -9.95 -28.67
CA VAL A 139 -15.15 -8.91 -28.39
C VAL A 139 -14.46 -9.19 -27.05
N SER A 140 -15.22 -9.53 -26.00
CA SER A 140 -14.65 -9.81 -24.69
C SER A 140 -13.72 -11.01 -24.73
N ASP A 141 -14.12 -12.09 -25.41
CA ASP A 141 -13.32 -13.30 -25.59
C ASP A 141 -12.05 -12.98 -26.39
N LEU A 142 -12.16 -12.27 -27.51
CA LEU A 142 -10.98 -11.85 -28.30
C LEU A 142 -10.02 -10.97 -27.48
N THR A 143 -10.53 -10.04 -26.66
CA THR A 143 -9.68 -9.23 -25.78
C THR A 143 -9.01 -10.05 -24.67
N ALA A 144 -9.70 -11.07 -24.16
CA ALA A 144 -9.14 -11.98 -23.17
C ALA A 144 -8.03 -12.84 -23.78
N GLU A 145 -8.23 -13.32 -25.00
CA GLU A 145 -7.22 -14.07 -25.77
C GLU A 145 -6.00 -13.22 -26.12
N ASP A 146 -6.20 -11.99 -26.59
CA ASP A 146 -5.11 -11.05 -26.90
C ASP A 146 -4.27 -10.73 -25.66
N PHE A 147 -4.93 -10.48 -24.52
CA PHE A 147 -4.23 -10.25 -23.26
C PHE A 147 -3.47 -11.50 -22.79
N ALA A 148 -4.09 -12.68 -22.89
CA ALA A 148 -3.44 -13.93 -22.52
C ALA A 148 -2.22 -14.21 -23.39
N ALA A 149 -2.32 -14.04 -24.71
CA ALA A 149 -1.22 -14.21 -25.65
C ALA A 149 -0.10 -13.20 -25.36
N SER A 150 -0.44 -11.93 -25.12
CA SER A 150 0.52 -10.88 -24.76
C SER A 150 1.27 -11.20 -23.46
N GLN A 151 0.57 -11.71 -22.44
CA GLN A 151 1.21 -12.14 -21.20
C GLN A 151 2.14 -13.34 -21.41
N GLN A 152 1.75 -14.32 -22.23
CA GLN A 152 2.62 -15.45 -22.55
C GLN A 152 3.89 -14.99 -23.28
N LEU A 153 3.76 -14.07 -24.24
CA LEU A 153 4.91 -13.49 -24.93
C LEU A 153 5.88 -12.81 -23.96
N GLN A 154 5.37 -11.96 -23.06
CA GLN A 154 6.20 -11.31 -22.04
C GLN A 154 6.93 -12.33 -21.14
N ARG A 155 6.24 -13.40 -20.74
CA ARG A 155 6.83 -14.46 -19.91
C ARG A 155 7.94 -15.21 -20.66
N VAL A 156 7.69 -15.58 -21.91
CA VAL A 156 8.66 -16.29 -22.76
C VAL A 156 9.87 -15.40 -23.03
N GLU A 157 9.68 -14.11 -23.29
CA GLU A 157 10.78 -13.16 -23.45
C GLU A 157 11.66 -13.07 -22.20
N LEU A 158 11.05 -12.97 -21.01
CA LEU A 158 11.79 -12.93 -19.76
C LEU A 158 12.61 -14.21 -19.56
N GLN A 159 11.99 -15.37 -19.82
CA GLN A 159 12.67 -16.67 -19.74
C GLN A 159 13.82 -16.76 -20.74
N LEU A 160 13.63 -16.30 -21.98
CA LEU A 160 14.67 -16.29 -23.00
C LEU A 160 15.84 -15.39 -22.60
N ARG A 161 15.56 -14.20 -22.04
CA ARG A 161 16.60 -13.29 -21.53
C ARG A 161 17.40 -13.95 -20.39
N ALA A 162 16.72 -14.60 -19.44
CA ALA A 162 17.36 -15.32 -18.35
C ALA A 162 18.24 -16.46 -18.85
N LEU A 163 17.74 -17.28 -19.79
CA LEU A 163 18.51 -18.38 -20.39
C LEU A 163 19.71 -17.87 -21.17
N LYS A 164 19.58 -16.78 -21.94
CA LYS A 164 20.71 -16.15 -22.63
C LYS A 164 21.77 -15.65 -21.65
N ALA A 165 21.36 -15.02 -20.55
CA ALA A 165 22.28 -14.56 -19.51
C ALA A 165 22.99 -15.74 -18.82
N GLN A 166 22.25 -16.81 -18.51
CA GLN A 166 22.83 -18.04 -17.94
C GLN A 166 23.81 -18.72 -18.91
N ARG A 167 23.46 -18.78 -20.19
CA ARG A 167 24.36 -19.32 -21.23
C ARG A 167 25.64 -18.49 -21.33
N HIS A 168 25.53 -17.16 -21.38
CA HIS A 168 26.70 -16.28 -21.42
C HIS A 168 27.60 -16.49 -20.20
N LYS A 169 27.01 -16.54 -19.01
CA LYS A 169 27.75 -16.81 -17.77
C LYS A 169 28.45 -18.17 -17.80
N ALA A 170 27.77 -19.22 -18.27
CA ALA A 170 28.36 -20.54 -18.40
C ALA A 170 29.49 -20.57 -19.44
N GLU A 171 29.34 -19.87 -20.56
CA GLU A 171 30.38 -19.71 -21.59
C GLU A 171 31.59 -18.94 -21.06
N GLU A 172 31.38 -17.90 -20.26
CA GLU A 172 32.46 -17.17 -19.57
C GLU A 172 33.20 -18.05 -18.58
N GLN A 173 32.47 -18.77 -17.72
CA GLN A 173 33.06 -19.71 -16.77
C GLN A 173 33.83 -20.83 -17.48
N LEU A 174 33.31 -21.36 -18.58
CA LEU A 174 33.99 -22.37 -19.37
C LEU A 174 35.27 -21.80 -20.01
N ARG A 175 35.24 -20.54 -20.49
CA ARG A 175 36.41 -19.85 -21.05
C ARG A 175 37.48 -19.62 -19.98
N GLU A 176 37.07 -19.20 -18.80
CA GLU A 176 37.94 -19.01 -17.64
C GLU A 176 38.60 -20.33 -17.21
N LEU A 177 37.81 -21.40 -17.05
CA LEU A 177 38.31 -22.74 -16.70
C LEU A 177 39.25 -23.34 -17.75
N ARG A 178 39.07 -22.99 -19.03
CA ARG A 178 39.94 -23.45 -20.13
C ARG A 178 41.18 -22.57 -20.32
N SER A 179 41.27 -21.44 -19.64
CA SER A 179 42.45 -20.57 -19.73
C SER A 179 43.63 -21.19 -18.97
N GLU A 180 44.84 -21.09 -19.53
CA GLU A 180 46.06 -21.67 -18.93
C GLU A 180 46.46 -21.02 -17.59
N SER A 181 45.83 -19.90 -17.24
CA SER A 181 46.01 -19.15 -16.00
C SER A 181 44.99 -19.52 -14.91
N PHE A 182 44.08 -20.47 -15.14
CA PHE A 182 43.12 -20.90 -14.13
C PHE A 182 43.80 -21.65 -12.97
N HIS A 183 43.76 -21.04 -11.79
CA HIS A 183 44.17 -21.66 -10.54
C HIS A 183 42.96 -21.65 -9.60
N THR A 184 42.72 -22.74 -8.87
CA THR A 184 41.72 -22.76 -7.80
C THR A 184 42.07 -21.69 -6.77
N PRO A 185 41.23 -20.65 -6.59
CA PRO A 185 41.55 -19.60 -5.63
C PRO A 185 41.58 -20.15 -4.20
N ASP A 186 42.66 -19.87 -3.47
CA ASP A 186 42.92 -20.42 -2.12
C ASP A 186 41.81 -20.06 -1.09
N HIS A 187 41.04 -19.02 -1.36
CA HIS A 187 39.97 -18.51 -0.51
C HIS A 187 38.58 -19.12 -0.80
N LEU A 188 38.48 -20.11 -1.70
CA LEU A 188 37.20 -20.78 -2.02
C LEU A 188 36.57 -21.47 -0.80
N VAL A 189 37.39 -22.07 0.07
CA VAL A 189 36.91 -22.77 1.27
C VAL A 189 36.31 -21.77 2.26
N ASP A 190 36.98 -20.63 2.46
CA ASP A 190 36.52 -19.56 3.33
C ASP A 190 35.23 -18.92 2.81
N GLN A 191 35.18 -18.61 1.51
CA GLN A 191 33.98 -18.11 0.86
C GLN A 191 32.82 -19.11 0.97
N THR A 192 33.06 -20.40 0.73
CA THR A 192 32.02 -21.43 0.87
C THR A 192 31.51 -21.49 2.30
N GLY A 193 32.39 -21.34 3.30
CA GLY A 193 32.01 -21.17 4.70
C GLY A 193 31.09 -19.97 4.93
N ASP A 194 31.42 -18.82 4.35
CA ASP A 194 30.60 -17.60 4.42
C ASP A 194 29.25 -17.74 3.73
N TRP A 195 29.20 -18.36 2.54
CA TRP A 195 27.96 -18.65 1.84
C TRP A 195 27.07 -19.61 2.63
N VAL A 196 27.65 -20.63 3.26
CA VAL A 196 26.90 -21.58 4.11
C VAL A 196 26.37 -20.88 5.36
N ARG A 197 27.17 -20.02 6.02
CA ARG A 197 26.73 -19.20 7.16
C ARG A 197 25.59 -18.26 6.76
N SER A 198 25.76 -17.54 5.66
CA SER A 198 24.77 -16.60 5.12
C SER A 198 23.48 -17.33 4.72
N THR A 199 23.58 -18.50 4.09
CA THR A 199 22.41 -19.31 3.72
C THR A 199 21.66 -19.81 4.96
N LYS A 200 22.37 -20.25 6.00
CA LYS A 200 21.75 -20.63 7.28
C LYS A 200 21.03 -19.43 7.92
N GLN A 201 21.66 -18.25 7.90
CA GLN A 201 21.06 -17.03 8.43
C GLN A 201 19.82 -16.61 7.63
N LEU A 202 19.87 -16.64 6.30
CA LEU A 202 18.71 -16.34 5.47
C LEU A 202 17.59 -17.34 5.70
N LYS A 203 17.90 -18.64 5.80
CA LYS A 203 16.90 -19.68 6.08
C LYS A 203 16.24 -19.47 7.45
N ALA A 204 17.01 -19.12 8.46
CA ALA A 204 16.47 -18.75 9.77
C ALA A 204 15.56 -17.53 9.69
N LYS A 205 15.97 -16.47 8.98
CA LYS A 205 15.13 -15.28 8.77
C LYS A 205 13.86 -15.58 7.99
N VAL A 206 13.91 -16.44 6.97
CA VAL A 206 12.71 -16.88 6.24
C VAL A 206 11.74 -17.57 7.19
N GLY A 207 12.23 -18.49 8.04
CA GLY A 207 11.42 -19.10 9.10
C GLY A 207 10.81 -18.08 10.07
N GLU A 208 11.60 -17.09 10.53
CA GLU A 208 11.09 -16.00 11.36
C GLU A 208 10.02 -15.16 10.64
N TYR A 209 10.18 -14.87 9.36
CA TYR A 209 9.19 -14.16 8.57
C TYR A 209 7.94 -14.99 8.34
N ASP A 210 8.07 -16.30 8.12
CA ASP A 210 6.94 -17.21 8.02
C ASP A 210 6.17 -17.28 9.35
N GLU A 211 6.86 -17.32 10.49
CA GLU A 211 6.26 -17.23 11.83
C GLU A 211 5.59 -15.87 12.10
N ARG A 212 6.21 -14.77 11.68
CA ARG A 212 5.61 -13.42 11.74
C ARG A 212 4.37 -13.31 10.84
N LEU A 213 4.40 -13.91 9.66
CA LEU A 213 3.25 -13.96 8.75
C LEU A 213 2.15 -14.86 9.29
N ALA A 214 2.51 -16.01 9.88
CA ALA A 214 1.57 -16.92 10.52
C ALA A 214 0.91 -16.26 11.74
N SER A 215 1.68 -15.59 12.60
CA SER A 215 1.15 -14.83 13.74
C SER A 215 0.32 -13.62 13.30
N ALA A 216 0.71 -12.90 12.24
CA ALA A 216 -0.09 -11.81 11.68
C ALA A 216 -1.40 -12.30 11.03
N ARG A 217 -1.40 -13.50 10.44
CA ARG A 217 -2.62 -14.15 9.92
C ARG A 217 -3.52 -14.65 11.06
N ALA A 218 -2.94 -15.24 12.10
CA ALA A 218 -3.64 -15.78 13.27
C ALA A 218 -4.21 -14.69 14.19
N ALA A 219 -3.55 -13.52 14.28
CA ALA A 219 -4.07 -12.33 14.96
C ALA A 219 -5.29 -11.71 14.28
N GLY A 220 -5.75 -12.30 13.16
CA GLY A 220 -6.73 -11.71 12.27
C GLY A 220 -6.09 -10.60 11.47
N ARG A 221 -6.44 -10.51 10.18
CA ARG A 221 -6.14 -9.31 9.38
C ARG A 221 -6.67 -8.13 10.18
N PRO A 222 -5.86 -7.14 10.60
CA PRO A 222 -6.44 -5.90 11.06
C PRO A 222 -7.28 -5.44 9.87
N THR A 223 -8.60 -5.42 10.04
CA THR A 223 -9.48 -4.77 9.10
C THR A 223 -9.17 -3.29 9.25
N VAL A 224 -8.04 -2.87 8.67
CA VAL A 224 -7.70 -1.47 8.52
C VAL A 224 -8.78 -0.96 7.57
N LYS A 225 -9.84 -0.41 8.16
CA LYS A 225 -10.91 0.18 7.38
C LYS A 225 -10.31 1.41 6.70
N LEU A 226 -10.83 1.75 5.54
CA LEU A 226 -10.41 2.98 4.84
C LEU A 226 -10.52 4.21 5.76
N ASP A 227 -11.46 4.18 6.71
CA ASP A 227 -11.65 5.19 7.75
C ASP A 227 -10.47 5.28 8.73
N ASP A 228 -9.84 4.17 9.08
CA ASP A 228 -8.65 4.14 9.96
C ASP A 228 -7.44 4.76 9.25
N ILE A 229 -7.28 4.49 7.95
CA ILE A 229 -6.24 5.09 7.12
C ILE A 229 -6.46 6.59 7.02
N ASN A 230 -7.69 7.03 6.74
CA ASN A 230 -8.05 8.44 6.65
C ASN A 230 -7.83 9.19 7.97
N ARG A 231 -8.16 8.56 9.10
CA ARG A 231 -7.88 9.13 10.43
C ARG A 231 -6.38 9.28 10.67
N GLN A 232 -5.60 8.24 10.39
CA GLN A 232 -4.14 8.28 10.54
C GLN A 232 -3.47 9.28 9.59
N THR A 233 -3.98 9.44 8.37
CA THR A 233 -3.49 10.48 7.44
C THR A 233 -3.83 11.88 7.94
N GLY A 234 -5.02 12.07 8.51
CA GLY A 234 -5.40 13.30 9.20
C GLY A 234 -4.45 13.63 10.36
N GLU A 235 -4.20 12.68 11.25
CA GLU A 235 -3.27 12.83 12.39
C GLU A 235 -1.84 13.15 11.92
N LEU A 236 -1.33 12.45 10.90
CA LEU A 236 -0.02 12.72 10.33
C LEU A 236 0.07 14.10 9.68
N SER A 237 -0.99 14.55 8.98
CA SER A 237 -1.03 15.89 8.40
C SER A 237 -1.00 16.98 9.46
N ALA A 238 -1.70 16.76 10.59
CA ALA A 238 -1.70 17.69 11.72
C ALA A 238 -0.33 17.74 12.40
N GLN A 239 0.32 16.59 12.58
CA GLN A 239 1.69 16.52 13.11
C GLN A 239 2.69 17.19 12.17
N GLN A 240 2.58 17.01 10.86
CA GLN A 240 3.41 17.71 9.88
C GLN A 240 3.19 19.22 9.89
N ALA A 241 1.95 19.68 10.04
CA ALA A 241 1.66 21.10 10.19
C ALA A 241 2.28 21.68 11.47
N HIS A 242 2.19 20.94 12.57
CA HIS A 242 2.81 21.33 13.84
C HIS A 242 4.35 21.35 13.76
N LEU A 243 4.97 20.36 13.10
CA LEU A 243 6.40 20.35 12.87
C LEU A 243 6.85 21.54 12.00
N LYS A 244 6.10 21.88 10.96
CA LYS A 244 6.40 23.07 10.12
C LYS A 244 6.31 24.37 10.91
N ASP A 245 5.33 24.52 11.79
CA ASP A 245 5.21 25.68 12.68
C ASP A 245 6.38 25.75 13.67
N LEU A 246 6.74 24.62 14.29
CA LEU A 246 7.88 24.53 15.18
C LEU A 246 9.21 24.81 14.45
N GLU A 247 9.38 24.32 13.23
CA GLU A 247 10.53 24.64 12.39
C GLU A 247 10.59 26.13 12.04
N MET A 248 9.46 26.77 11.79
CA MET A 248 9.39 28.21 11.54
C MET A 248 9.81 29.00 12.80
N GLN A 249 9.33 28.59 13.97
CA GLN A 249 9.73 29.16 15.25
C GLN A 249 11.22 28.95 15.51
N LEU A 250 11.75 27.75 15.25
CA LEU A 250 13.18 27.44 15.40
C LEU A 250 14.06 28.21 14.42
N ARG A 251 13.62 28.44 13.18
CA ARG A 251 14.33 29.28 12.20
C ARG A 251 14.58 30.69 12.71
N ALA A 252 13.66 31.26 13.49
CA ALA A 252 13.88 32.56 14.13
C ALA A 252 15.03 32.56 15.15
N PHE A 253 15.38 31.39 15.71
CA PHE A 253 16.45 31.22 16.69
C PHE A 253 17.74 30.59 16.11
N GLN A 254 17.77 30.22 14.82
CA GLN A 254 18.95 29.60 14.18
C GLN A 254 20.19 30.50 14.14
N SER A 255 20.02 31.82 14.27
CA SER A 255 21.12 32.78 14.35
C SER A 255 21.74 32.88 15.75
N LEU A 256 21.17 32.21 16.75
CA LEU A 256 21.69 32.19 18.12
C LEU A 256 22.61 30.97 18.34
N PRO A 257 23.76 31.15 19.00
CA PRO A 257 24.64 30.06 19.40
C PRO A 257 23.92 29.03 20.27
N THR A 258 24.29 27.75 20.13
CA THR A 258 23.70 26.62 20.87
C THR A 258 23.94 26.71 22.39
N ASP A 259 24.94 27.49 22.84
CA ASP A 259 25.19 27.77 24.25
C ASP A 259 24.38 28.99 24.75
N ALA A 260 23.57 28.77 25.79
CA ALA A 260 22.68 29.78 26.38
C ALA A 260 23.42 31.01 26.92
N LYS A 261 24.67 30.88 27.38
CA LYS A 261 25.46 32.04 27.84
C LYS A 261 25.95 32.90 26.68
N ALA A 262 26.45 32.26 25.61
CA ALA A 262 26.89 32.93 24.39
C ALA A 262 25.73 33.63 23.66
N ALA A 263 24.56 32.99 23.61
CA ALA A 263 23.33 33.56 23.05
C ALA A 263 22.88 34.84 23.78
N ARG A 264 22.97 34.87 25.11
CA ARG A 264 22.66 36.06 25.92
C ARG A 264 23.64 37.20 25.65
N GLN A 265 24.93 36.90 25.53
CA GLN A 265 25.94 37.91 25.24
C GLN A 265 25.74 38.54 23.85
N GLN A 266 25.39 37.74 22.84
CA GLN A 266 25.08 38.25 21.50
C GLN A 266 23.80 39.11 21.50
N LEU A 267 22.76 38.72 22.25
CA LEU A 267 21.55 39.54 22.45
C LEU A 267 21.84 40.88 23.13
N GLU A 268 22.69 40.90 24.16
CA GLU A 268 23.07 42.16 24.80
C GLU A 268 23.92 43.04 23.88
N SER A 269 24.88 42.47 23.13
CA SER A 269 25.67 43.25 22.16
C SER A 269 24.79 43.88 21.06
N THR A 270 23.81 43.14 20.54
CA THR A 270 22.86 43.65 19.54
C THR A 270 21.93 44.71 20.12
N ARG A 271 21.48 44.57 21.38
CA ARG A 271 20.73 45.61 22.10
C ARG A 271 21.54 46.89 22.30
N GLU A 272 22.83 46.76 22.60
CA GLU A 272 23.74 47.90 22.71
C GLU A 272 23.88 48.61 21.37
N THR A 273 24.07 47.88 20.27
CA THR A 273 24.13 48.48 18.92
C THR A 273 22.83 49.18 18.52
N LEU A 274 21.65 48.64 18.88
CA LEU A 274 20.37 49.32 18.67
C LEU A 274 20.26 50.60 19.49
N ARG A 275 20.71 50.59 20.75
CA ARG A 275 20.75 51.80 21.58
C ARG A 275 21.67 52.86 21.00
N THR A 276 22.84 52.48 20.48
CA THR A 276 23.76 53.45 19.83
C THR A 276 23.17 54.01 18.54
N LEU A 277 22.55 53.18 17.69
CA LEU A 277 21.89 53.64 16.47
C LEU A 277 20.68 54.54 16.79
N THR A 278 19.94 54.23 17.86
CA THR A 278 18.83 55.07 18.33
C THR A 278 19.33 56.42 18.82
N LYS A 279 20.41 56.45 19.61
CA LYS A 279 21.05 57.71 20.03
C LYS A 279 21.55 58.52 18.84
N GLN A 280 22.21 57.88 17.86
CA GLN A 280 22.66 58.56 16.64
C GLN A 280 21.48 59.11 15.84
N ARG A 281 20.40 58.34 15.71
CA ARG A 281 19.15 58.78 15.08
C ARG A 281 18.61 60.01 15.80
N ASP A 282 18.52 59.96 17.12
CA ASP A 282 17.98 61.04 17.93
C ASP A 282 18.89 62.28 17.89
N GLU A 283 20.22 62.12 17.92
CA GLU A 283 21.19 63.21 17.72
C GLU A 283 21.08 63.84 16.33
N LEU A 284 20.89 63.04 15.27
CA LEU A 284 20.67 63.55 13.92
C LEU A 284 19.32 64.27 13.81
N PHE A 285 18.26 63.77 14.46
CA PHE A 285 16.98 64.46 14.55
C PHE A 285 17.12 65.79 15.30
N GLU A 286 17.78 65.81 16.46
CA GLU A 286 18.04 67.03 17.22
C GLU A 286 18.87 68.02 16.42
N ARG A 287 19.86 67.57 15.63
CA ARG A 287 20.59 68.44 14.69
C ARG A 287 19.68 69.00 13.59
N LEU A 288 18.74 68.22 13.06
CA LEU A 288 17.74 68.70 12.09
C LEU A 288 16.79 69.73 12.71
N TYR A 289 16.42 69.58 13.99
CA TYR A 289 15.61 70.55 14.72
C TYR A 289 16.42 71.81 15.09
N ALA A 290 17.67 71.68 15.54
CA ALA A 290 18.54 72.78 15.91
C ALA A 290 18.98 73.62 14.70
N CYS A 291 19.21 73.01 13.54
CA CYS A 291 19.52 73.73 12.29
C CYS A 291 18.32 74.54 11.75
N ARG A 292 17.13 74.35 12.33
CA ARG A 292 15.90 75.11 12.03
C ARG A 292 15.72 76.35 12.93
N CYS A 293 16.57 76.54 13.94
CA CYS A 293 16.54 77.73 14.82
C CYS A 293 17.47 78.87 14.37
N THR A 294 18.29 78.68 13.32
CA THR A 294 19.20 79.70 12.77
C THR A 294 18.82 80.24 11.40
N ASN A 295 17.80 79.68 10.75
CA ASN A 295 17.14 80.29 9.60
C ASN A 295 15.65 80.44 9.91
N GLY A 296 15.30 81.67 10.30
CA GLY A 296 13.95 82.05 10.63
C GLY A 296 12.98 81.87 9.47
N ASN A 297 11.70 81.87 9.87
CA ASN A 297 10.50 82.01 9.05
C ASN A 297 9.97 80.73 8.41
N PHE A 298 8.97 80.11 9.06
CA PHE A 298 7.61 79.87 8.52
C PHE A 298 6.78 78.96 9.45
N PRO A 299 5.43 78.98 9.38
CA PRO A 299 4.55 79.12 10.51
C PRO A 299 4.18 77.78 11.17
N VAL A 300 3.87 77.87 12.46
CA VAL A 300 3.26 76.78 13.23
C VAL A 300 1.85 76.53 12.69
N HIS A 301 1.70 75.49 11.87
CA HIS A 301 0.40 74.88 11.62
C HIS A 301 0.25 73.68 12.56
N ASN A 302 -0.39 73.93 13.71
CA ASN A 302 -0.96 72.87 14.53
C ASN A 302 -2.14 72.28 13.76
N GLY A 303 -1.96 71.06 13.26
CA GLY A 303 -3.01 70.25 12.65
C GLY A 303 -2.72 68.78 12.95
N PRO A 304 -3.72 67.98 13.35
CA PRO A 304 -3.52 66.60 13.78
C PRO A 304 -3.05 65.73 12.60
N MET A 305 -2.09 64.85 12.87
CA MET A 305 -1.63 63.78 11.99
C MET A 305 -2.82 62.99 11.41
N PRO A 306 -3.02 62.95 10.09
CA PRO A 306 -3.96 62.01 9.49
C PRO A 306 -3.34 60.62 9.38
N ALA A 307 -4.10 59.62 9.84
CA ALA A 307 -3.83 58.21 9.67
C ALA A 307 -3.53 57.88 8.19
N SER A 308 -2.32 57.40 7.93
CA SER A 308 -1.89 56.96 6.60
C SER A 308 -1.50 55.50 6.65
N GLN A 309 -2.47 54.67 6.25
CA GLN A 309 -2.33 53.44 5.46
C GLN A 309 -0.93 52.80 5.43
N ILE A 310 -0.74 51.76 6.24
CA ILE A 310 0.33 50.78 6.01
C ILE A 310 -0.14 49.90 4.85
N SER A 311 0.36 50.21 3.65
CA SER A 311 0.34 49.29 2.52
C SER A 311 1.18 48.05 2.83
N SER A 312 0.54 46.89 2.71
CA SER A 312 1.16 45.57 2.73
C SER A 312 2.20 45.45 1.60
N PRO A 313 3.41 44.92 1.84
CA PRO A 313 4.30 44.55 0.77
C PRO A 313 3.81 43.26 0.09
N SER A 314 3.64 43.35 -1.22
CA SER A 314 3.31 42.29 -2.16
C SER A 314 4.41 41.21 -2.22
N LEU A 315 3.97 39.95 -2.16
CA LEU A 315 4.73 38.76 -2.52
C LEU A 315 4.91 38.69 -4.05
N PRO A 316 6.12 38.40 -4.58
CA PRO A 316 6.26 38.05 -5.99
C PRO A 316 5.87 36.58 -6.22
N GLY A 317 4.88 36.38 -7.09
CA GLY A 317 4.52 35.08 -7.64
C GLY A 317 5.60 34.55 -8.59
N GLY A 318 6.01 33.31 -8.37
CA GLY A 318 6.83 32.50 -9.27
C GLY A 318 5.99 31.37 -9.84
N ALA A 319 6.02 31.26 -11.17
CA ALA A 319 5.11 30.53 -12.02
C ALA A 319 5.21 28.99 -11.95
N ASN A 320 4.08 28.37 -12.29
CA ASN A 320 3.95 27.01 -12.79
C ASN A 320 4.92 26.72 -13.95
N ALA A 321 5.54 25.55 -13.93
CA ALA A 321 5.93 24.83 -15.13
C ALA A 321 5.45 23.38 -15.00
N VAL A 322 4.50 23.03 -15.86
CA VAL A 322 4.09 21.68 -16.19
C VAL A 322 4.91 21.26 -17.41
N SER A 323 5.65 20.17 -17.29
CA SER A 323 5.92 19.14 -18.30
C SER A 323 6.55 17.94 -17.61
#